data_AF-A0AAV2P6P7-F1
#
_entry.id   AF-A0AAV2P6P7-F1
#
_cell.length_a   1.000
_cell.length_b   1.000
_cell.length_c   1.000
_cell.angle_alpha   90.00
_cell.angle_beta   90.00
_cell.angle_gamma   90.00
#
_symmetry.space_group_name_H-M   'P 1'
#
loop_
_entity.id
_entity.type
_entity.pdbx_description
1 polymer ?
#
loop_
_entity_poly.entity_id
_entity_poly.type
_entity_poly.pdbx_seq_one_letter_code
_entity_poly.pdbx_strand_id
1 'polypeptide(L)'
;MGIACVQSHGEAEAICAYLNEDGLVDGCISQDSDCFLYGAKVVYRNFCTNSQGNRGATAGSVDVYNMEKIEKTLNIGRNKMIVLALLCGCDCNEGVNGAGKEAALKFFKTVDDENVLQRIQDWRTDTSLDRIESDLLNSDLCIACGHQGKLQKT
;
A
#
# COMPACT_ATOMS: atom_id res chain seq x y z
N MET A 1 35.32 3.21 12.12
CA MET A 1 34.43 4.31 12.56
C MET A 1 33.57 3.73 13.68
N GLY A 2 33.49 4.37 14.86
CA GLY A 2 32.81 3.82 16.05
C GLY A 2 31.28 3.84 15.98
N ILE A 3 30.72 3.47 14.83
CA ILE A 3 29.29 3.46 14.56
C ILE A 3 28.77 2.06 14.89
N ALA A 4 27.66 2.00 15.64
CA ALA A 4 27.00 0.74 15.96
C ALA A 4 26.31 0.18 14.70
N CYS A 5 26.55 -1.10 14.42
CA CYS A 5 25.89 -1.83 13.34
C CYS A 5 25.14 -3.01 13.95
N VAL A 6 23.92 -3.25 13.48
CA VAL A 6 23.09 -4.38 13.89
C VAL A 6 22.89 -5.27 12.68
N GLN A 7 23.07 -6.58 12.85
CA GLN A 7 22.85 -7.56 11.80
C GLN A 7 21.40 -8.05 11.85
N SER A 8 20.67 -7.91 10.74
CA SER A 8 19.36 -8.54 10.56
C SER A 8 19.51 -10.02 10.17
N HIS A 9 18.57 -10.85 10.60
CA HIS A 9 18.42 -12.23 10.12
C HIS A 9 17.64 -12.31 8.80
N GLY A 10 16.86 -11.27 8.47
CA GLY A 10 16.08 -11.15 7.24
C GLY A 10 16.32 -9.79 6.59
N GLU A 11 15.25 -9.17 6.07
CA GLU A 11 15.34 -7.84 5.48
C GLU A 11 15.85 -6.79 6.49
N ALA A 12 16.71 -5.89 6.03
CA ALA A 12 17.22 -4.80 6.85
C ALA A 12 16.10 -3.83 7.24
N GLU A 13 15.12 -3.64 6.37
CA GLU A 13 13.97 -2.78 6.61
C GLU A 13 13.10 -3.28 7.76
N ALA A 14 12.97 -4.60 7.91
CA ALA A 14 12.20 -5.21 8.99
C ALA A 14 12.80 -4.89 10.37
N ILE A 15 14.12 -5.00 10.52
CA ILE A 15 14.78 -4.65 11.80
C ILE A 15 14.74 -3.15 12.05
N CYS A 16 14.93 -2.32 11.02
CA CYS A 16 14.83 -0.85 11.16
C CYS A 16 13.43 -0.44 11.60
N ALA A 17 12.40 -0.98 10.94
CA ALA A 17 11.00 -0.73 11.27
C ALA A 17 10.68 -1.16 12.71
N TYR A 18 11.15 -2.33 13.13
CA TYR A 18 10.99 -2.81 14.51
C TYR A 18 11.62 -1.87 15.53
N LEU A 19 12.86 -1.42 15.30
CA LEU A 19 13.55 -0.48 16.19
C LEU A 19 12.80 0.85 16.29
N ASN A 20 12.20 1.31 15.19
CA ASN A 20 11.40 2.53 15.19
C ASN A 20 10.03 2.33 15.86
N GLU A 21 9.40 1.18 15.67
CA GLU A 21 8.14 0.81 16.31
C GLU A 21 8.30 0.76 17.84
N ASP A 22 9.39 0.17 18.34
CA ASP A 22 9.75 0.06 19.77
C ASP A 22 10.25 1.39 20.37
N GLY A 23 10.51 2.41 19.54
CA GLY A 23 10.97 3.73 19.98
C GLY A 23 12.46 3.80 20.32
N LEU A 24 13.25 2.83 19.87
CA LEU A 24 14.71 2.81 20.04
C LEU A 24 15.42 3.74 19.05
N VAL A 25 14.78 4.08 17.94
CA VAL A 25 15.24 5.07 16.95
C VAL A 25 14.10 5.98 16.50
N ASP A 26 14.44 7.20 16.07
CA ASP A 26 13.44 8.21 15.67
C ASP A 26 12.78 7.90 14.31
N GLY A 27 13.44 7.15 13.42
CA GLY A 27 12.90 6.76 12.13
C GLY A 27 13.86 5.94 11.29
N CYS A 28 13.34 5.42 10.18
CA CYS A 28 14.09 4.61 9.22
C CYS A 28 14.50 5.45 8.03
N ILE A 29 15.77 5.42 7.62
CA ILE A 29 16.19 6.00 6.33
C ILE A 29 16.16 4.86 5.30
N SER A 30 15.22 4.90 4.36
CA SER A 30 15.09 3.92 3.29
C SER A 30 14.53 4.57 2.04
N GLN A 31 14.81 4.01 0.86
CA GLN A 31 14.09 4.38 -0.36
C GLN A 31 12.90 3.49 -0.62
N ASP A 32 12.71 2.40 0.13
CA ASP A 32 11.61 1.47 -0.08
C ASP A 32 10.48 1.77 0.92
N SER A 33 9.24 1.57 0.47
CA SER A 33 8.05 1.81 1.31
C SER A 33 7.72 0.63 2.21
N ASP A 34 8.40 -0.51 2.04
CA ASP A 34 8.08 -1.75 2.73
C ASP A 34 8.38 -1.67 4.23
N CYS A 35 9.24 -0.74 4.65
CA CYS A 35 9.40 -0.29 6.04
C CYS A 35 8.05 -0.10 6.78
N PHE A 36 7.07 0.49 6.11
CA PHE A 36 5.74 0.73 6.69
C PHE A 36 4.94 -0.55 6.92
N LEU A 37 5.11 -1.55 6.05
CA LEU A 37 4.48 -2.87 6.19
C LEU A 37 5.03 -3.62 7.40
N TYR A 38 6.33 -3.43 7.68
CA TYR A 38 7.01 -3.96 8.85
C TYR A 38 6.74 -3.20 10.16
N GLY A 39 6.10 -2.03 10.11
CA GLY A 39 5.66 -1.28 11.30
C GLY A 39 6.40 0.03 11.57
N ALA A 40 7.21 0.53 10.63
CA ALA A 40 7.88 1.81 10.80
C ALA A 40 6.84 2.94 11.02
N LYS A 41 7.09 3.78 12.03
CA LYS A 41 6.29 4.96 12.35
C LYS A 41 6.74 6.18 11.56
N VAL A 42 8.04 6.29 11.28
CA VAL A 42 8.65 7.40 10.53
C VAL A 42 9.66 6.86 9.53
N VAL A 43 9.52 7.24 8.26
CA VAL A 43 10.44 6.88 7.18
C VAL A 43 10.94 8.14 6.48
N TYR A 44 12.26 8.23 6.33
CA TYR A 44 12.97 9.28 5.63
C TYR A 44 13.40 8.78 4.25
N ARG A 45 12.86 9.38 3.18
CA ARG A 45 13.22 9.07 1.79
C ARG A 45 13.96 10.23 1.14
N ASN A 46 14.59 9.96 0.00
CA ASN A 46 15.32 10.97 -0.79
C ASN A 46 16.38 11.75 0.01
N PHE A 47 17.01 11.10 1.01
CA PHE A 47 18.02 11.73 1.86
C PHE A 47 19.23 12.20 1.02
N CYS A 48 19.34 13.51 0.78
CA CYS A 48 20.39 14.10 -0.04
C CYS A 48 21.34 14.96 0.81
N THR A 49 22.59 14.52 0.97
CA THR A 49 23.63 15.28 1.68
C THR A 49 24.45 16.21 0.76
N ASN A 50 24.29 16.11 -0.56
CA ASN A 50 25.06 16.91 -1.50
C ASN A 50 24.52 18.34 -1.61
N SER A 51 25.46 19.29 -1.62
CA SER A 51 25.22 20.73 -1.83
C SER A 51 24.84 21.10 -3.28
N GLN A 52 25.04 20.18 -4.22
CA GLN A 52 24.48 20.20 -5.57
C GLN A 52 23.41 19.11 -5.62
N GLY A 53 22.15 19.47 -5.40
CA GLY A 53 21.05 18.50 -5.34
C GLY A 53 20.98 17.60 -6.57
N ASN A 54 20.54 16.35 -6.39
CA ASN A 54 20.29 15.45 -7.51
C ASN A 54 18.90 15.74 -8.10
N ARG A 55 18.81 15.72 -9.44
CA ARG A 55 17.62 15.89 -10.30
C ARG A 55 16.26 15.89 -9.57
N GLY A 56 15.87 17.04 -9.03
CA GLY A 56 14.55 17.28 -8.42
C GLY A 56 14.56 17.66 -6.94
N ALA A 57 15.65 17.41 -6.21
CA ALA A 57 15.79 17.75 -4.79
C ALA A 57 16.63 19.03 -4.60
N THR A 58 16.17 19.97 -3.77
CA THR A 58 16.97 21.10 -3.32
C THR A 58 18.12 20.59 -2.44
N ALA A 59 19.28 21.25 -2.48
CA ALA A 59 20.45 20.88 -1.68
C ALA A 59 20.07 20.70 -0.19
N GLY A 60 20.38 19.54 0.39
CA GLY A 60 20.07 19.23 1.79
C GLY A 60 18.58 18.99 2.09
N SER A 61 17.87 18.23 1.24
CA SER A 61 16.46 17.87 1.48
C SER A 61 16.28 16.38 1.81
N VAL A 62 15.21 16.09 2.54
CA VAL A 62 14.74 14.76 2.90
C VAL A 62 13.21 14.79 2.95
N ASP A 63 12.59 13.76 2.40
CA ASP A 63 11.14 13.58 2.49
C ASP A 63 10.82 12.77 3.75
N VAL A 64 9.95 13.32 4.60
CA VAL A 64 9.55 12.69 5.85
C VAL A 64 8.12 12.16 5.73
N TYR A 65 7.99 10.85 5.87
CA TYR A 65 6.71 10.15 5.89
C TYR A 65 6.45 9.66 7.31
N ASN A 66 5.32 10.08 7.88
CA ASN A 66 4.93 9.72 9.24
C ASN A 66 3.61 8.95 9.19
N MET A 67 3.58 7.78 9.82
CA MET A 67 2.46 6.86 9.78
C MET A 67 1.19 7.45 10.39
N GLU A 68 1.30 8.14 11.53
CA GLU A 68 0.18 8.82 12.17
C GLU A 68 -0.42 9.90 11.26
N LYS A 69 0.43 10.64 10.54
CA LYS A 69 -0.02 11.64 9.57
C LYS A 69 -0.69 11.00 8.35
N ILE A 70 -0.14 9.89 7.84
CA ILE A 70 -0.73 9.11 6.74
C ILE A 70 -2.12 8.63 7.15
N GLU A 71 -2.25 8.04 8.33
CA GLU A 71 -3.53 7.56 8.85
C GLU A 71 -4.54 8.69 9.02
N LYS A 72 -4.15 9.81 9.63
CA LYS A 72 -5.03 10.98 9.80
C LYS A 72 -5.48 11.61 8.48
N THR A 73 -4.62 11.62 7.46
CA THR A 73 -4.89 12.34 6.20
C THR A 73 -5.58 11.46 5.17
N LEU A 74 -5.22 10.18 5.11
CA LEU A 74 -5.67 9.25 4.07
C LEU A 74 -6.60 8.16 4.60
N ASN A 75 -6.72 8.02 5.93
CA ASN A 75 -7.43 6.91 6.58
C ASN A 75 -6.89 5.54 6.12
N ILE A 76 -5.56 5.46 6.02
CA ILE A 76 -4.82 4.26 5.67
C ILE A 76 -3.91 3.94 6.85
N GLY A 77 -4.24 2.88 7.59
CA GLY A 77 -3.40 2.32 8.64
C GLY A 77 -2.48 1.23 8.09
N ARG A 78 -1.78 0.52 8.97
CA ARG A 78 -0.82 -0.53 8.60
C ARG A 78 -1.49 -1.65 7.83
N ASN A 79 -2.67 -2.10 8.25
CA ASN A 79 -3.35 -3.22 7.60
C ASN A 79 -3.81 -2.85 6.19
N LYS A 80 -4.35 -1.64 6.00
CA LYS A 80 -4.69 -1.13 4.66
C LYS A 80 -3.44 -0.98 3.78
N MET A 81 -2.29 -0.59 4.32
CA MET A 81 -1.05 -0.57 3.52
C MET A 81 -0.60 -1.98 3.10
N ILE A 82 -0.71 -2.98 3.98
CA ILE A 82 -0.43 -4.38 3.62
C ILE A 82 -1.35 -4.82 2.48
N VAL A 83 -2.63 -4.53 2.60
CA VAL A 83 -3.59 -4.81 1.53
C VAL A 83 -3.26 -4.05 0.24
N LEU A 84 -2.84 -2.79 0.34
CA LEU A 84 -2.45 -1.99 -0.82
C LEU A 84 -1.27 -2.63 -1.56
N ALA A 85 -0.27 -3.12 -0.83
CA ALA A 85 0.87 -3.83 -1.38
C ALA A 85 0.49 -5.18 -2.01
N LEU A 86 -0.50 -5.88 -1.45
CA LEU A 86 -1.05 -7.12 -2.02
C LEU A 86 -1.88 -6.87 -3.28
N LEU A 87 -2.61 -5.75 -3.36
CA LEU A 87 -3.45 -5.42 -4.52
C LEU A 87 -2.62 -4.82 -5.65
N CYS A 88 -1.75 -3.85 -5.36
CA CYS A 88 -0.97 -3.13 -6.37
C CYS A 88 0.30 -3.88 -6.81
N GLY A 89 0.72 -4.89 -6.03
CA GLY A 89 2.01 -5.53 -6.17
C GLY A 89 3.10 -4.81 -5.39
N CYS A 90 4.08 -5.59 -4.92
CA CYS A 90 5.35 -5.12 -4.36
C CYS A 90 6.47 -6.05 -4.83
N ASP A 91 7.71 -5.84 -4.39
CA ASP A 91 8.84 -6.69 -4.80
C ASP A 91 8.65 -8.18 -4.44
N CYS A 92 7.73 -8.48 -3.52
CA CYS A 92 7.36 -9.83 -3.12
C CYS A 92 6.15 -10.43 -3.87
N ASN A 93 5.36 -9.63 -4.60
CA ASN A 93 4.14 -10.12 -5.27
C ASN A 93 3.75 -9.28 -6.50
N GLU A 94 3.21 -9.92 -7.54
CA GLU A 94 2.81 -9.23 -8.79
C GLU A 94 1.52 -8.40 -8.68
N GLY A 95 0.82 -8.46 -7.54
CA GLY A 95 -0.46 -7.80 -7.35
C GLY A 95 -1.65 -8.51 -8.01
N VAL A 96 -2.82 -7.87 -7.94
CA VAL A 96 -4.07 -8.37 -8.52
C VAL A 96 -4.37 -7.63 -9.82
N ASN A 97 -4.48 -8.38 -10.92
CA ASN A 97 -4.75 -7.80 -12.24
C ASN A 97 -6.08 -7.04 -12.26
N GLY A 98 -6.05 -5.78 -12.72
CA GLY A 98 -7.20 -4.88 -12.72
C GLY A 98 -7.45 -4.14 -11.40
N ALA A 99 -6.75 -4.46 -10.31
CA ALA A 99 -6.91 -3.82 -9.00
C ALA A 99 -5.69 -2.93 -8.66
N GLY A 100 -5.66 -1.73 -9.23
CA GLY A 100 -4.63 -0.73 -8.90
C GLY A 100 -4.97 0.11 -7.66
N LYS A 101 -4.13 1.12 -7.41
CA LYS A 101 -4.27 2.09 -6.30
C LYS A 101 -5.66 2.70 -6.18
N GLU A 102 -6.31 3.03 -7.30
CA GLU A 102 -7.64 3.65 -7.27
C GLU A 102 -8.73 2.68 -6.79
N ALA A 103 -8.63 1.40 -7.18
CA ALA A 103 -9.53 0.36 -6.71
C ALA A 103 -9.33 0.10 -5.22
N ALA A 104 -8.08 0.00 -4.76
CA ALA A 104 -7.74 -0.16 -3.35
C ALA A 104 -8.26 1.00 -2.50
N LEU A 105 -8.08 2.26 -2.94
CA LEU A 105 -8.60 3.43 -2.23
C LEU A 105 -10.13 3.47 -2.18
N LYS A 106 -10.83 2.98 -3.20
CA LYS A 106 -12.30 2.82 -3.15
C LYS A 106 -12.69 1.75 -2.14
N PHE A 107 -11.99 0.62 -2.12
CA PHE A 107 -12.21 -0.48 -1.18
C PHE A 107 -11.95 -0.06 0.28
N PHE A 108 -10.93 0.75 0.55
CA PHE A 108 -10.63 1.24 1.90
C PHE A 108 -11.68 2.20 2.47
N LYS A 109 -12.57 2.74 1.63
CA LYS A 109 -13.72 3.53 2.10
C LYS A 109 -14.86 2.66 2.62
N THR A 110 -14.90 1.38 2.25
CA THR A 110 -15.97 0.46 2.65
C THR A 110 -15.61 -0.41 3.86
N VAL A 111 -14.35 -0.39 4.30
CA VAL A 111 -13.83 -1.25 5.35
C VAL A 111 -12.85 -0.48 6.25
N ASP A 112 -12.97 -0.69 7.55
CA ASP A 112 -12.03 -0.17 8.55
C ASP A 112 -10.69 -0.91 8.51
N ASP A 113 -9.63 -0.27 9.02
CA ASP A 113 -8.26 -0.81 8.97
C ASP A 113 -8.14 -2.16 9.72
N GLU A 114 -8.83 -2.32 10.84
CA GLU A 114 -8.78 -3.54 11.65
C GLU A 114 -9.39 -4.75 10.93
N ASN A 115 -10.42 -4.53 10.11
CA ASN A 115 -11.19 -5.59 9.46
C ASN A 115 -10.78 -5.85 8.00
N VAL A 116 -9.92 -5.01 7.41
CA VAL A 116 -9.60 -5.06 5.98
C VAL A 116 -8.91 -6.37 5.57
N LEU A 117 -8.05 -6.92 6.43
CA LEU A 117 -7.34 -8.17 6.15
C LEU A 117 -8.30 -9.36 6.15
N GLN A 118 -9.17 -9.42 7.16
CA GLN A 118 -10.19 -10.46 7.25
C GLN A 118 -11.15 -10.35 6.06
N ARG A 119 -11.55 -9.13 5.68
CA ARG A 119 -12.44 -8.91 4.53
C ARG A 119 -11.88 -9.48 3.23
N ILE A 120 -10.57 -9.37 3.01
CA ILE A 120 -9.91 -9.94 1.82
C ILE A 120 -9.82 -11.46 1.90
N GLN A 121 -9.59 -12.04 3.07
CA GLN A 121 -9.59 -13.50 3.22
C GLN A 121 -10.99 -14.09 2.96
N ASP A 122 -12.01 -13.44 3.51
CA ASP A 122 -13.41 -13.87 3.38
C ASP A 122 -13.96 -13.63 1.97
N TRP A 123 -13.31 -12.81 1.13
CA TRP A 123 -13.76 -12.48 -0.21
C TRP A 123 -14.03 -13.73 -1.05
N ARG A 124 -13.21 -14.79 -0.90
CA ARG A 124 -13.41 -16.04 -1.67
C ARG A 124 -14.66 -16.82 -1.28
N THR A 125 -15.16 -16.61 -0.07
CA THR A 125 -16.32 -17.31 0.50
C THR A 125 -17.58 -16.44 0.54
N ASP A 126 -17.42 -15.14 0.32
CA ASP A 126 -18.50 -14.18 0.39
C ASP A 126 -19.30 -14.16 -0.93
N THR A 127 -20.43 -14.86 -0.91
CA THR A 127 -21.36 -14.97 -2.05
C THR A 127 -22.32 -13.79 -2.17
N SER A 128 -22.21 -12.76 -1.31
CA SER A 128 -23.14 -11.63 -1.29
C SER A 128 -23.11 -10.80 -2.57
N LEU A 129 -22.00 -10.84 -3.31
CA LEU A 129 -21.80 -10.11 -4.57
C LEU A 129 -21.88 -11.00 -5.81
N ASP A 130 -22.07 -12.32 -5.67
CA ASP A 130 -22.09 -13.28 -6.79
C ASP A 130 -23.09 -12.88 -7.88
N ARG A 131 -24.26 -12.36 -7.48
CA ARG A 131 -25.27 -11.88 -8.44
C ARG A 131 -24.79 -10.67 -9.23
N ILE A 132 -24.15 -9.72 -8.57
CA ILE A 132 -23.62 -8.50 -9.21
C ILE A 132 -22.43 -8.86 -10.10
N GLU A 133 -21.56 -9.77 -9.66
CA GLU A 133 -20.45 -10.29 -10.46
C GLU A 133 -20.97 -11.03 -11.70
N SER A 134 -22.00 -11.87 -11.55
CA SER A 134 -22.66 -12.56 -12.67
C SER A 134 -23.26 -11.57 -13.66
N ASP A 135 -23.90 -10.49 -13.19
CA ASP A 135 -24.48 -9.46 -14.04
C ASP A 135 -23.42 -8.63 -14.77
N LEU A 136 -22.28 -8.34 -14.13
CA LEU A 136 -21.14 -7.63 -14.75
C LEU A 136 -20.39 -8.49 -15.78
N LEU A 137 -20.31 -9.80 -15.55
CA LEU A 137 -19.71 -10.77 -16.48
C LEU A 137 -20.65 -11.11 -17.65
N ASN A 138 -21.94 -10.78 -17.54
CA ASN A 138 -22.91 -11.08 -18.56
C ASN A 138 -22.76 -10.15 -19.77
N SER A 139 -22.14 -10.69 -20.83
CA SER A 139 -21.90 -9.98 -22.09
C SER A 139 -23.17 -9.60 -22.85
N ASP A 140 -24.34 -10.08 -22.43
CA ASP A 140 -25.63 -9.68 -22.99
C ASP A 140 -26.21 -8.42 -22.32
N LEU A 141 -25.57 -7.85 -21.29
CA LEU A 141 -26.02 -6.64 -20.59
C LEU A 141 -25.16 -5.41 -20.93
N CYS A 142 -25.80 -4.31 -21.29
CA CYS A 142 -25.10 -3.04 -21.53
C CYS A 142 -24.66 -2.39 -20.22
N ILE A 143 -23.36 -2.19 -20.03
CA ILE A 143 -22.76 -1.65 -18.77
C ILE A 143 -23.22 -0.20 -18.47
N ALA A 144 -23.65 0.56 -19.49
CA ALA A 144 -24.07 1.96 -19.31
C ALA A 144 -25.53 2.13 -18.89
N CYS A 145 -26.42 1.21 -19.26
CA CYS A 145 -27.88 1.39 -19.14
C CYS A 145 -28.64 0.13 -18.72
N GLY A 146 -27.97 -1.00 -18.53
CA GLY A 146 -28.52 -2.21 -17.87
C GLY A 146 -29.57 -2.99 -18.67
N HIS A 147 -29.78 -2.68 -19.95
CA HIS A 147 -30.69 -3.46 -20.80
C HIS A 147 -29.97 -4.62 -21.48
N GLN A 148 -30.72 -5.68 -21.79
CA GLN A 148 -30.21 -6.78 -22.61
C GLN A 148 -29.98 -6.33 -24.06
N GLY A 149 -28.83 -6.63 -24.63
CA GLY A 149 -28.49 -6.36 -26.03
C GLY A 149 -27.06 -6.75 -26.39
N LYS A 150 -26.86 -7.34 -27.58
CA LYS A 150 -25.53 -7.69 -28.09
C LYS A 150 -24.79 -6.43 -28.57
N LEU A 151 -23.54 -6.27 -28.13
CA LEU A 151 -22.61 -5.28 -28.69
C LEU A 151 -22.46 -5.52 -30.20
N GLN A 152 -22.99 -4.60 -31.02
CA GLN A 152 -22.78 -4.62 -32.46
C GLN A 152 -21.35 -4.16 -32.74
N LYS A 153 -20.44 -5.10 -33.06
CA LYS A 153 -19.09 -4.78 -33.50
C LYS A 153 -19.17 -4.09 -34.87
N THR A 154 -18.86 -2.79 -34.91
CA THR A 154 -18.53 -2.04 -36.12
C THR A 154 -17.07 -2.24 -36.48
#